data_AF-A0A933ZIY1-F1
#
_entry.id   AF-A0A933ZIY1-F1
#
_cell.length_a   1.000
_cell.length_b   1.000
_cell.length_c   1.000
_cell.angle_alpha   90.00
_cell.angle_beta   90.00
_cell.angle_gamma   90.00
#
_symmetry.space_group_name_H-M   'P 1'
#
loop_
_entity.id
_entity.type
_entity.pdbx_description
1 polymer ?
#
loop_
_entity_poly.entity_id
_entity_poly.type
_entity_poly.pdbx_seq_one_letter_code
_entity_poly.pdbx_strand_id
1 'polypeptide(L)'
;MFRPVPLLLLLVALAPMQCGNKSQDPSLQREDTPGDALYTLAQDFRAKGNDAAYRDTLRYLVKQYPSSRRALAAKSELESDAAVEAGN
;
A
#
# COMPACT_ATOMS: atom_id res chain seq x y z
N MET A 1 -27.75 7.89 45.45
CA MET A 1 -26.91 6.84 44.84
C MET A 1 -27.74 6.05 43.84
N PHE A 2 -27.73 6.43 42.56
CA PHE A 2 -28.33 5.62 41.48
C PHE A 2 -27.20 5.22 40.55
N ARG A 3 -26.88 3.92 40.52
CA ARG A 3 -25.88 3.32 39.61
C ARG A 3 -26.61 2.87 38.35
N PRO A 4 -26.47 3.56 37.21
CA PRO A 4 -27.08 3.13 35.96
C PRO A 4 -26.18 2.08 35.30
N VAL A 5 -26.26 0.83 35.77
CA VAL A 5 -25.46 -0.29 35.23
C VAL A 5 -26.18 -1.11 34.13
N PRO A 6 -27.52 -1.11 33.92
CA PRO A 6 -28.09 -2.11 33.02
C PRO A 6 -28.08 -1.69 31.53
N LEU A 7 -27.83 -0.42 31.20
CA LEU A 7 -27.98 0.07 29.82
C LEU A 7 -26.77 -0.21 28.93
N LEU A 8 -25.58 -0.38 29.51
CA LEU A 8 -24.34 -0.60 28.74
C LEU A 8 -24.26 -2.02 28.14
N LEU A 9 -24.91 -3.01 28.78
CA LEU A 9 -24.84 -4.41 28.36
C LEU A 9 -25.73 -4.73 27.15
N LEU A 10 -26.78 -3.95 26.88
CA LEU A 10 -27.67 -4.20 25.73
C LEU A 10 -27.05 -3.81 24.39
N LEU A 11 -26.07 -2.89 24.37
CA LEU A 11 -25.45 -2.39 23.14
C LEU A 11 -24.42 -3.37 22.53
N VAL A 12 -23.93 -4.36 23.30
CA VAL A 12 -22.95 -5.34 22.83
C VAL A 12 -23.61 -6.52 22.11
N ALA A 13 -24.90 -6.76 22.33
CA ALA A 13 -25.63 -7.89 21.75
C ALA A 13 -26.02 -7.72 20.26
N LEU A 14 -25.92 -6.51 19.70
CA LEU A 14 -26.18 -6.23 18.27
C LEU A 14 -24.90 -6.07 17.42
N ALA A 15 -23.72 -6.32 17.99
CA ALA A 15 -22.47 -6.28 17.24
C ALA A 15 -22.31 -7.32 16.10
N PRO A 16 -22.92 -8.54 16.11
CA PRO A 16 -22.55 -9.56 15.13
C PRO A 16 -23.19 -9.38 13.75
N MET A 17 -24.11 -8.42 13.55
CA MET A 17 -24.67 -8.15 12.21
C MET A 17 -23.82 -7.17 11.38
N GLN A 18 -22.92 -6.40 12.00
CA GLN A 18 -22.03 -5.48 11.27
C GLN A 18 -20.71 -6.14 10.84
N CYS A 19 -20.42 -7.34 11.33
CA CYS A 19 -19.42 -8.26 10.79
C CYS A 19 -20.10 -9.39 9.99
N GLY A 20 -21.15 -9.06 9.22
CA GLY A 20 -21.59 -9.94 8.15
C GLY A 20 -20.49 -9.99 7.10
N ASN A 21 -19.83 -11.14 6.97
CA ASN A 21 -18.89 -11.47 5.90
C ASN A 21 -19.38 -10.90 4.57
N LYS A 22 -18.90 -9.72 4.19
CA LYS A 22 -19.09 -9.17 2.85
C LYS A 22 -18.28 -10.07 1.93
N SER A 23 -18.96 -11.06 1.36
CA SER A 23 -18.67 -11.68 0.08
C SER A 23 -17.17 -11.73 -0.24
N GLN A 24 -16.47 -12.74 0.28
CA GLN A 24 -15.20 -13.21 -0.30
C GLN A 24 -15.51 -13.85 -1.66
N ASP A 25 -16.00 -13.07 -2.61
CA ASP A 25 -15.98 -13.48 -4.00
C ASP A 25 -14.54 -13.20 -4.48
N PRO A 26 -13.71 -14.24 -4.72
CA PRO A 26 -12.34 -14.04 -5.18
C PRO A 26 -12.30 -13.27 -6.50
N SER A 27 -13.38 -13.32 -7.30
CA SER A 27 -13.47 -12.59 -8.57
C SER A 27 -13.66 -11.07 -8.39
N LEU A 28 -13.99 -10.62 -7.18
CA LEU A 28 -14.06 -9.20 -6.82
C LEU A 28 -12.74 -8.68 -6.22
N GLN A 29 -11.73 -9.53 -6.02
CA GLN A 29 -10.40 -9.07 -5.64
C GLN A 29 -9.81 -8.33 -6.83
N ARG A 30 -9.66 -7.00 -6.68
CA ARG A 30 -8.96 -6.20 -7.66
C ARG A 30 -7.48 -6.52 -7.54
N GLU A 31 -7.01 -7.43 -8.39
CA GLU A 31 -5.59 -7.75 -8.51
C GLU A 31 -4.79 -6.46 -8.77
N ASP A 32 -3.67 -6.33 -8.07
CA ASP A 32 -2.76 -5.21 -8.31
C ASP A 32 -2.22 -5.29 -9.74
N THR A 33 -2.12 -4.13 -10.38
CA THR A 33 -1.46 -4.09 -11.69
C THR A 33 0.03 -4.41 -11.53
N PRO A 34 0.71 -4.97 -12.54
CA PRO A 34 2.15 -5.23 -12.45
C PRO A 34 2.98 -4.02 -12.02
N GLY A 35 2.60 -2.82 -12.46
CA GLY A 35 3.26 -1.58 -12.05
C GLY A 35 3.02 -1.22 -10.58
N ASP A 36 1.85 -1.54 -10.03
CA ASP A 36 1.58 -1.36 -8.59
C ASP A 36 2.41 -2.34 -7.75
N ALA A 37 2.44 -3.62 -8.13
CA ALA A 37 3.23 -4.64 -7.45
C ALA A 37 4.73 -4.31 -7.46
N LEU A 38 5.27 -3.90 -8.62
CA LEU A 38 6.69 -3.53 -8.75
C LEU A 38 7.04 -2.28 -7.94
N TYR A 39 6.13 -1.30 -7.89
CA TYR A 39 6.35 -0.12 -7.07
C TYR A 39 6.39 -0.48 -5.57
N THR A 40 5.46 -1.31 -5.11
CA THR A 40 5.45 -1.81 -3.73
C THR A 40 6.72 -2.59 -3.40
N LEU A 41 7.18 -3.46 -4.32
CA LEU A 41 8.44 -4.19 -4.17
C LEU A 41 9.64 -3.25 -4.04
N ALA A 42 9.69 -2.19 -4.85
CA ALA A 42 10.74 -1.19 -4.75
C ALA A 42 10.75 -0.57 -3.34
N GLN A 43 9.59 -0.14 -2.83
CA GLN A 43 9.49 0.46 -1.50
C GLN A 43 9.92 -0.52 -0.38
N ASP A 44 9.63 -1.81 -0.52
CA ASP A 44 10.14 -2.84 0.41
C ASP A 44 11.67 -2.95 0.38
N PHE A 45 12.30 -2.90 -0.80
CA PHE A 45 13.76 -2.85 -0.89
C PHE A 45 14.34 -1.63 -0.18
N ARG A 46 13.73 -0.45 -0.36
CA ARG A 46 14.14 0.77 0.33
C ARG A 46 14.00 0.65 1.84
N ALA A 47 12.87 0.11 2.32
CA ALA A 47 12.64 -0.11 3.75
C ALA A 47 13.67 -1.08 4.37
N LYS A 48 14.20 -2.01 3.57
CA LYS A 48 15.27 -2.94 3.96
C LYS A 48 16.68 -2.36 3.79
N GLY A 49 16.81 -1.11 3.35
CA GLY A 49 18.09 -0.44 3.09
C GLY A 49 18.82 -0.93 1.83
N ASN A 50 18.11 -1.63 0.92
CA ASN A 50 18.66 -2.04 -0.36
C ASN A 50 18.35 -1.00 -1.44
N ASP A 51 19.04 0.14 -1.39
CA ASP A 51 18.80 1.26 -2.29
C ASP A 51 19.13 0.94 -3.75
N ALA A 52 20.09 0.04 -4.00
CA ALA A 52 20.41 -0.42 -5.34
C ALA A 52 19.21 -1.14 -5.99
N ALA A 53 18.66 -2.15 -5.30
CA ALA A 53 17.51 -2.90 -5.79
C ALA A 53 16.24 -2.02 -5.90
N TYR A 54 16.05 -1.09 -4.98
CA TYR A 54 15.00 -0.09 -5.06
C TYR A 54 15.09 0.72 -6.37
N ARG A 55 16.24 1.33 -6.66
CA ARG A 55 16.44 2.13 -7.87
C ARG A 55 16.34 1.30 -9.15
N ASP A 56 16.91 0.09 -9.17
CA ASP A 56 16.80 -0.82 -10.31
C ASP A 56 15.34 -1.20 -10.61
N THR A 57 14.56 -1.45 -9.57
CA THR A 57 13.14 -1.78 -9.69
C THR A 57 12.34 -0.59 -10.23
N LEU A 58 12.60 0.63 -9.74
CA LEU A 58 11.96 1.84 -10.28
C LEU A 58 12.33 2.08 -11.75
N ARG A 59 13.60 1.91 -12.13
CA ARG A 59 14.04 2.00 -13.54
C ARG A 59 13.33 0.98 -14.42
N TYR A 60 13.24 -0.26 -13.96
CA TYR A 60 12.55 -1.33 -14.67
C TYR A 60 11.05 -1.00 -14.82
N LEU A 61 10.39 -0.54 -13.76
CA LEU A 61 8.99 -0.13 -13.78
C LEU A 61 8.74 0.94 -14.85
N VAL A 62 9.55 2.00 -14.86
CA VAL A 62 9.39 3.10 -15.82
C VAL A 62 9.61 2.63 -17.26
N LYS A 63 10.62 1.77 -17.47
CA LYS A 63 10.97 1.24 -18.80
C LYS A 63 9.89 0.30 -19.34
N GLN A 64 9.42 -0.63 -18.52
CA GLN A 64 8.54 -1.72 -18.96
C GLN A 64 7.06 -1.35 -18.88
N TYR A 65 6.69 -0.47 -17.95
CA TYR A 65 5.31 -0.04 -17.70
C TYR A 65 5.17 1.50 -17.69
N PRO A 66 5.52 2.19 -18.79
CA PRO A 66 5.50 3.65 -18.85
C PRO A 66 4.12 4.27 -18.68
N SER A 67 3.05 3.52 -18.99
CA SER A 67 1.65 3.92 -18.81
C SER A 67 1.07 3.58 -17.44
N SER A 68 1.84 2.93 -16.55
CA SER A 68 1.39 2.67 -15.18
C SER A 68 1.18 3.99 -14.45
N ARG A 69 0.13 4.07 -13.62
CA ARG A 69 -0.09 5.20 -12.70
C ARG A 69 1.11 5.48 -11.78
N ARG A 70 1.97 4.47 -11.54
CA ARG A 70 3.17 4.56 -10.71
C ARG A 70 4.39 5.10 -11.45
N ALA A 71 4.37 5.12 -12.79
CA ALA A 71 5.54 5.50 -13.58
C ALA A 71 5.99 6.95 -13.34
N LEU A 72 5.04 7.87 -13.11
CA LEU A 72 5.37 9.27 -12.81
C LEU A 72 6.06 9.42 -11.45
N ALA A 73 5.53 8.76 -10.41
CA ALA A 73 6.14 8.75 -9.08
C ALA A 73 7.55 8.14 -9.11
N ALA A 74 7.70 6.98 -9.78
CA ALA A 74 8.99 6.31 -9.94
C ALA A 74 10.05 7.20 -10.60
N LYS A 75 9.68 7.98 -11.63
CA LYS A 75 10.60 8.96 -12.24
C LYS A 75 11.02 10.05 -11.27
N SER A 76 10.07 10.67 -10.58
CA SER A 76 10.35 11.74 -9.61
C SER A 76 11.24 11.26 -8.46
N GLU A 77 11.05 10.03 -8.00
CA GLU A 77 11.87 9.45 -6.94
C GLU A 77 13.30 9.16 -7.42
N LEU A 78 13.47 8.63 -8.63
CA LEU A 78 14.79 8.43 -9.25
C LEU A 78 15.55 9.75 -9.44
N GLU A 79 14.86 10.81 -9.84
CA GLU A 79 15.45 12.15 -9.98
C GLU A 79 15.87 12.73 -8.62
N SER A 80 15.03 12.55 -7.60
CA SER A 80 15.32 13.02 -6.24
C SER A 80 16.54 12.30 -5.65
N ASP A 81 16.60 10.97 -5.77
CA ASP A 81 17.74 10.17 -5.33
C ASP A 81 19.04 10.56 -6.06
N ALA A 82 18.97 10.79 -7.37
CA ALA A 82 20.13 11.24 -8.14
C ALA A 82 20.64 12.62 -7.70
N ALA A 83 19.73 13.54 -7.34
CA ALA A 83 20.10 14.84 -6.81
C ALA A 83 20.78 14.74 -5.43
N VAL A 84 20.34 13.81 -4.57
CA VAL A 84 20.98 13.53 -3.27
C VAL A 84 22.40 13.00 -3.46
N GLU A 85 22.60 12.05 -4.38
CA GLU A 85 23.92 11.47 -4.66
C GLU A 85 24.89 12.49 -5.28
N ALA A 86 24.40 13.46 -6.06
CA ALA A 86 25.24 14.50 -6.66
C ALA A 86 25.63 15.62 -5.67
N GLY A 87 24.90 15.77 -4.56
CA GLY A 87 25.13 16.80 -3.54
C GLY A 87 25.96 16.34 -2.34
N ASN A 88 26.40 15.08 -2.33
CA ASN A 88 27.18 14.44 -1.27
C ASN A 88 28.54 13.96 -1.80
#